data_AF-A0A354NZN4-F1
#
_entry.id   AF-A0A354NZN4-F1
#
_cell.length_a   1.000
_cell.length_b   1.000
_cell.length_c   1.000
_cell.angle_alpha   90.00
_cell.angle_beta   90.00
_cell.angle_gamma   90.00
#
_symmetry.space_group_name_H-M   'P 1'
#
loop_
_entity.id
_entity.type
_entity.pdbx_description
1 polymer ?
#
loop_
_entity_poly.entity_id
_entity_poly.type
_entity_poly.pdbx_seq_one_letter_code
_entity_poly.pdbx_strand_id
1 'polypeptide(L)'
;MKILAAARHPGPAESISPVVKLLIERGHSVTLIGVRNDTPETRIHGGSATKFRQIGLKPIEMNELGDVQNVVSITDTYTDAIFERFKPDRVLVGCSVDATGKHFAIEDALLSGADRHSVTSVQLVEAWQAWYPR
;
A
#
# COMPACT_ATOMS: atom_id res chain seq x y z
N MET A 1 18.39 2.87 3.10
CA MET A 1 17.20 2.82 3.97
C MET A 1 16.33 1.65 3.55
N LYS A 2 15.63 1.06 4.50
CA LYS A 2 14.53 0.10 4.31
C LYS A 2 13.23 0.88 4.22
N ILE A 3 12.55 0.79 3.09
CA ILE A 3 11.32 1.53 2.82
C ILE A 3 10.22 0.51 2.64
N LEU A 4 9.16 0.63 3.44
CA LEU A 4 7.94 -0.14 3.26
C LEU A 4 6.97 0.70 2.44
N ALA A 5 6.59 0.20 1.27
CA ALA A 5 5.69 0.88 0.37
C ALA A 5 4.43 0.06 0.11
N ALA A 6 3.27 0.70 -0.04
CA ALA A 6 2.04 -0.01 -0.39
C ALA A 6 1.05 0.83 -1.20
N ALA A 7 0.31 0.14 -2.06
CA ALA A 7 -0.94 0.64 -2.62
C ALA A 7 -1.91 -0.52 -2.74
N ARG A 8 -3.20 -0.24 -2.60
CA ARG A 8 -4.29 -1.21 -2.76
C ARG A 8 -4.84 -1.22 -4.17
N HIS A 9 -5.08 -0.04 -4.72
CA HIS A 9 -5.77 0.14 -5.99
C HIS A 9 -4.82 0.45 -7.16
N PRO A 10 -5.24 0.19 -8.42
CA PRO A 10 -4.43 0.48 -9.60
C PRO A 10 -3.99 1.95 -9.73
N GLY A 11 -4.88 2.92 -9.44
CA GLY A 11 -4.54 4.36 -9.49
C GLY A 11 -3.39 4.69 -8.54
N PRO A 12 -3.55 4.49 -7.23
CA PRO A 12 -2.48 4.72 -6.26
C PRO A 12 -1.20 3.95 -6.56
N ALA A 13 -1.31 2.75 -7.14
CA ALA A 13 -0.16 1.99 -7.62
C ALA A 13 0.58 2.71 -8.76
N GLU A 14 -0.12 3.30 -9.73
CA GLU A 14 0.47 4.14 -10.78
C GLU A 14 1.21 5.33 -10.19
N SER A 15 0.60 6.01 -9.22
CA SER A 15 1.16 7.21 -8.62
C SER A 15 2.43 6.96 -7.84
N ILE A 16 2.49 5.90 -7.02
CA ILE A 16 3.71 5.62 -6.23
C ILE A 16 4.81 4.92 -7.03
N SER A 17 4.48 4.27 -8.15
CA SER A 17 5.44 3.46 -8.91
C SER A 17 6.70 4.22 -9.37
N PRO A 18 6.63 5.44 -9.93
CA PRO A 18 7.81 6.23 -10.28
C PRO A 18 8.70 6.54 -9.08
N VAL A 19 8.09 6.85 -7.92
CA VAL A 19 8.82 7.14 -6.68
C VAL A 19 9.52 5.89 -6.18
N VAL A 20 8.82 4.75 -6.16
CA VAL A 20 9.40 3.45 -5.78
C VAL A 20 10.60 3.09 -6.66
N LYS A 21 10.48 3.24 -7.98
CA LYS A 21 11.60 3.00 -8.92
C LYS A 21 12.80 3.87 -8.60
N LEU A 22 12.58 5.17 -8.44
CA LEU A 22 13.65 6.13 -8.13
C LEU A 22 14.35 5.79 -6.81
N LEU A 23 13.60 5.37 -5.80
CA LEU A 23 14.16 4.96 -4.50
C LEU A 23 15.04 3.71 -4.64
N ILE A 24 14.61 2.72 -5.42
CA ILE A 24 15.40 1.52 -5.73
C ILE A 24 16.68 1.89 -6.50
N GLU A 25 16.56 2.72 -7.54
CA GLU A 25 17.71 3.19 -8.35
C GLU A 25 18.75 3.95 -7.52
N ARG A 26 18.29 4.65 -6.47
CA ARG A 26 19.16 5.32 -5.48
C ARG A 26 19.74 4.39 -4.41
N GLY A 27 19.57 3.09 -4.55
CA GLY A 27 20.16 2.08 -3.65
C GLY A 27 19.39 1.89 -2.34
N HIS A 28 18.12 2.31 -2.27
CA HIS A 28 17.28 1.96 -1.12
C HIS A 28 16.69 0.55 -1.29
N SER A 29 16.51 -0.14 -0.16
CA SER A 29 15.80 -1.41 -0.12
C SER A 29 14.31 -1.12 0.03
N VAL A 30 13.51 -1.41 -0.99
CA VAL A 30 12.07 -1.14 -0.99
C VAL A 30 11.30 -2.45 -0.94
N THR A 31 10.53 -2.65 0.13
CA THR A 31 9.51 -3.69 0.22
C THR A 31 8.20 -3.10 -0.25
N LEU A 32 7.69 -3.56 -1.40
CA LEU A 32 6.46 -3.08 -1.98
C LEU A 32 5.33 -4.09 -1.73
N ILE A 33 4.24 -3.66 -1.11
CA ILE A 33 3.05 -4.48 -0.87
C ILE A 33 1.97 -4.10 -1.89
N GLY A 34 1.37 -5.12 -2.50
CA GLY A 34 0.23 -4.97 -3.40
C GLY A 34 -0.92 -5.90 -3.02
N VAL A 35 -2.08 -5.63 -3.61
CA VAL A 35 -3.28 -6.45 -3.48
C VAL A 35 -3.59 -7.06 -4.85
N ARG A 36 -3.84 -8.37 -4.87
CA ARG A 36 -4.25 -9.11 -6.07
C ARG A 36 -5.63 -8.65 -6.58
N ASN A 37 -6.09 -9.21 -7.71
CA ASN A 37 -7.41 -8.92 -8.30
C ASN A 37 -8.09 -10.19 -8.85
N ASP A 38 -7.79 -11.35 -8.27
CA ASP A 38 -8.25 -12.65 -8.75
C ASP A 38 -9.58 -13.10 -8.12
N THR A 39 -9.91 -12.61 -6.91
CA THR A 39 -11.18 -12.91 -6.21
C THR A 39 -12.22 -11.79 -6.36
N PRO A 40 -13.54 -12.07 -6.17
CA PRO A 40 -14.57 -11.03 -6.21
C PRO A 40 -14.28 -9.85 -5.28
N GLU A 41 -13.86 -10.13 -4.04
CA GLU A 41 -13.49 -9.10 -3.06
C GLU A 41 -12.33 -8.23 -3.54
N THR A 42 -11.25 -8.85 -4.01
CA THR A 42 -10.04 -8.15 -4.42
C THR A 42 -10.17 -7.46 -5.79
N ARG A 43 -11.16 -7.83 -6.60
CA ARG A 43 -11.54 -7.08 -7.81
C ARG A 43 -12.25 -5.78 -7.51
N ILE A 44 -13.04 -5.75 -6.43
CA ILE A 44 -13.80 -4.56 -6.02
C ILE A 44 -12.90 -3.65 -5.18
N HIS A 45 -12.08 -4.25 -4.30
CA HIS A 45 -11.35 -3.53 -3.28
C HIS A 45 -9.83 -3.57 -3.44
N GLY A 46 -9.29 -4.02 -4.59
CA GLY A 46 -7.85 -4.14 -4.80
C GLY A 46 -7.42 -4.17 -6.27
N GLY A 47 -6.19 -4.64 -6.51
CA GLY A 47 -5.64 -4.86 -7.86
C GLY A 47 -4.35 -4.11 -8.18
N SER A 48 -3.73 -3.47 -7.19
CA SER A 48 -2.42 -2.84 -7.36
C SER A 48 -1.31 -3.82 -7.77
N ALA A 49 -1.35 -5.08 -7.33
CA ALA A 49 -0.27 -6.04 -7.59
C ALA A 49 -0.06 -6.27 -9.09
N THR A 50 -1.16 -6.42 -9.84
CA THR A 50 -1.13 -6.55 -11.30
C THR A 50 -0.53 -5.30 -11.95
N LYS A 51 -0.88 -4.11 -11.47
CA LYS A 51 -0.36 -2.86 -12.02
C LYS A 51 1.14 -2.69 -11.75
N PHE A 52 1.62 -2.99 -10.55
CA PHE A 52 3.05 -2.96 -10.23
C PHE A 52 3.86 -3.88 -11.15
N ARG A 53 3.37 -5.10 -11.38
CA ARG A 53 4.02 -6.07 -12.28
C ARG A 53 4.10 -5.57 -13.72
N GLN A 54 3.02 -4.97 -14.25
CA GLN A 54 3.02 -4.36 -15.58
C GLN A 54 4.07 -3.25 -15.72
N ILE A 55 4.35 -2.52 -14.63
CA ILE A 55 5.33 -1.45 -14.59
C ILE A 55 6.77 -1.99 -14.32
N GLY A 56 6.93 -3.30 -14.14
CA GLY A 56 8.22 -3.95 -13.91
C GLY A 56 8.66 -3.96 -12.44
N LEU A 57 7.77 -3.63 -11.51
CA LEU A 57 7.99 -3.78 -10.07
C LEU A 57 7.54 -5.16 -9.58
N LYS A 58 8.12 -5.63 -8.48
CA LYS A 58 7.84 -6.94 -7.88
C LYS A 58 7.22 -6.74 -6.50
N PRO A 59 5.88 -6.59 -6.40
CA PRO A 59 5.23 -6.48 -5.11
C PRO A 59 5.17 -7.85 -4.42
N ILE A 60 5.19 -7.83 -3.09
CA ILE A 60 4.70 -8.93 -2.26
C ILE A 60 3.19 -8.79 -2.17
N GLU A 61 2.44 -9.86 -2.44
CA GLU A 61 1.00 -9.82 -2.26
C GLU A 61 0.65 -9.87 -0.77
N MET A 62 -0.35 -9.10 -0.37
CA MET A 62 -0.70 -8.92 1.05
C MET A 62 -1.02 -10.25 1.79
N ASN A 63 -1.63 -11.22 1.11
CA ASN A 63 -1.89 -12.57 1.64
C ASN A 63 -0.63 -13.42 1.85
N GLU A 64 0.50 -13.09 1.23
CA GLU A 64 1.79 -13.76 1.47
C GLU A 64 2.45 -13.30 2.78
N LEU A 65 1.92 -12.23 3.39
CA LEU A 65 2.47 -11.64 4.61
C LEU A 65 1.80 -12.15 5.90
N GLY A 66 0.68 -12.86 5.77
CA GLY A 66 -0.08 -13.41 6.90
C GLY A 66 -1.54 -13.67 6.51
N ASP A 67 -2.33 -14.15 7.47
CA ASP A 67 -3.77 -14.37 7.26
C ASP A 67 -4.50 -13.02 7.21
N VAL A 68 -4.80 -12.55 6.00
CA VAL A 68 -5.69 -11.41 5.77
C VAL A 68 -7.03 -11.92 5.31
N GLN A 69 -7.99 -11.93 6.23
CA GLN A 69 -9.34 -12.37 5.93
C GLN A 69 -10.15 -11.35 5.15
N ASN A 70 -9.77 -10.06 5.22
CA ASN A 70 -10.49 -8.98 4.56
C ASN A 70 -9.53 -7.83 4.20
N VAL A 71 -9.50 -7.45 2.92
CA VAL A 71 -8.56 -6.42 2.41
C VAL A 71 -8.96 -4.98 2.74
N VAL A 72 -10.11 -4.81 3.40
CA VAL A 72 -10.69 -3.54 3.83
C VAL A 72 -11.00 -3.49 5.33
N SER A 73 -10.54 -4.46 6.10
CA SER A 73 -10.67 -4.52 7.56
C SER A 73 -9.38 -5.08 8.18
N ILE A 74 -8.27 -4.38 7.95
CA ILE A 74 -6.95 -4.81 8.41
C ILE A 74 -6.80 -4.53 9.91
N THR A 75 -6.26 -5.50 10.65
CA THR A 75 -6.07 -5.38 12.10
C THR A 75 -4.71 -4.78 12.45
N ASP A 76 -4.62 -4.20 13.64
CA ASP A 76 -3.34 -3.71 14.17
C ASP A 76 -2.33 -4.85 14.35
N THR A 77 -2.76 -6.02 14.80
CA THR A 77 -1.88 -7.19 14.95
C THR A 77 -1.24 -7.62 13.63
N TYR A 78 -2.00 -7.63 12.54
CA TYR A 78 -1.45 -7.92 11.22
C TYR A 78 -0.43 -6.85 10.80
N THR A 79 -0.77 -5.59 11.03
CA THR A 79 0.09 -4.44 10.73
C THR A 79 1.40 -4.50 11.50
N ASP A 80 1.35 -4.73 12.82
CA ASP A 80 2.52 -4.78 13.68
C ASP A 80 3.44 -5.95 13.29
N ALA A 81 2.87 -7.08 12.85
CA ALA A 81 3.66 -8.19 12.31
C ALA A 81 4.45 -7.80 11.04
N ILE A 82 3.89 -6.95 10.17
CA ILE A 82 4.61 -6.39 9.03
C ILE A 82 5.79 -5.52 9.50
N PHE A 83 5.56 -4.64 10.48
CA PHE A 83 6.62 -3.76 11.01
C PHE A 83 7.73 -4.56 11.69
N GLU A 84 7.40 -5.58 12.49
CA GLU A 84 8.40 -6.46 13.11
C GLU A 84 9.20 -7.25 12.08
N ARG A 85 8.55 -7.71 11.01
CA ARG A 85 9.18 -8.47 9.94
C ARG A 85 10.16 -7.64 9.12
N PHE A 86 9.76 -6.44 8.71
CA PHE A 86 10.53 -5.64 7.74
C PHE A 86 11.39 -4.56 8.39
N LYS A 87 11.03 -4.10 9.60
CA LYS A 87 11.70 -3.03 10.36
C LYS A 87 12.04 -1.83 9.47
N PRO A 88 11.01 -1.18 8.87
CA PRO A 88 11.24 -0.10 7.92
C PRO A 88 11.78 1.16 8.60
N ASP A 89 12.68 1.86 7.91
CA ASP A 89 13.11 3.21 8.30
C ASP A 89 12.04 4.23 7.91
N ARG A 90 11.29 3.97 6.84
CA ARG A 90 10.28 4.87 6.25
C ARG A 90 9.11 4.09 5.68
N VAL A 91 7.93 4.71 5.72
CA VAL A 91 6.72 4.21 5.06
C VAL A 91 6.32 5.13 3.92
N LEU A 92 5.94 4.56 2.77
CA LEU A 92 5.44 5.29 1.60
C LEU A 92 4.14 4.63 1.11
N VAL A 93 3.00 5.29 1.24
CA VAL A 93 1.73 4.74 0.78
C VAL A 93 1.11 5.56 -0.34
N GLY A 94 0.35 4.89 -1.21
CA GLY A 94 -0.58 5.55 -2.10
C GLY A 94 -1.77 6.18 -1.34
N CYS A 95 -2.58 6.95 -2.05
CA CYS A 95 -3.80 7.52 -1.49
C CYS A 95 -5.02 6.84 -2.10
N SER A 96 -5.53 5.79 -1.43
CA SER A 96 -6.82 5.18 -1.75
C SER A 96 -7.89 5.83 -0.87
N VAL A 97 -8.76 6.67 -1.42
CA VAL A 97 -9.84 7.29 -0.62
C VAL A 97 -11.02 6.31 -0.49
N ASP A 98 -11.38 5.97 0.75
CA ASP A 98 -12.74 5.51 1.07
C ASP A 98 -13.54 6.69 1.62
N ALA A 99 -14.44 7.25 0.81
CA ALA A 99 -15.28 8.38 1.21
C ALA A 99 -16.22 8.07 2.39
N THR A 100 -16.45 6.79 2.70
CA THR A 100 -17.30 6.38 3.82
C THR A 100 -16.56 6.28 5.15
N GLY A 101 -15.22 6.22 5.12
CA GLY A 101 -14.37 5.99 6.30
C GLY A 101 -14.62 4.66 7.02
N LYS A 102 -15.31 3.72 6.37
CA LYS A 102 -15.68 2.42 6.96
C LYS A 102 -14.64 1.35 6.69
N HIS A 103 -13.81 1.56 5.68
CA HIS A 103 -12.79 0.63 5.24
C HIS A 103 -11.43 1.08 5.75
N PHE A 104 -10.72 0.15 6.38
CA PHE A 104 -9.37 0.35 6.87
C PHE A 104 -8.46 -0.61 6.13
N ALA A 105 -7.76 -0.10 5.12
CA ALA A 105 -7.02 -0.91 4.17
C ALA A 105 -5.51 -0.77 4.35
N ILE A 106 -4.71 -1.36 3.46
CA ILE A 106 -3.26 -1.48 3.67
C ILE A 106 -2.57 -0.12 3.76
N GLU A 107 -3.02 0.89 3.04
CA GLU A 107 -2.46 2.23 3.16
C GLU A 107 -2.72 2.84 4.55
N ASP A 108 -3.96 2.80 5.03
CA ASP A 108 -4.34 3.32 6.36
C ASP A 108 -3.66 2.54 7.49
N ALA A 109 -3.62 1.22 7.34
CA ALA A 109 -2.96 0.30 8.25
C ALA A 109 -1.48 0.64 8.39
N LEU A 110 -0.76 0.83 7.29
CA LEU A 110 0.66 1.20 7.35
C LEU A 110 0.90 2.61 7.89
N LEU A 111 -0.01 3.57 7.66
CA LEU A 111 0.07 4.89 8.27
C LEU A 111 -0.09 4.82 9.79
N SER A 112 -1.09 4.09 10.28
CA SER A 112 -1.33 3.90 11.71
C SER A 112 -0.21 3.09 12.38
N GLY A 113 0.28 2.03 11.71
CA GLY A 113 1.45 1.28 12.17
C GLY A 113 2.70 2.15 12.24
N ALA A 114 2.91 3.04 11.28
CA ALA A 114 4.06 3.94 11.30
C ALA A 114 4.04 4.87 12.53
N ASP A 115 2.87 5.40 12.89
CA ASP A 115 2.68 6.19 14.10
C ASP A 115 3.02 5.38 15.37
N ARG A 116 2.43 4.19 15.52
CA ARG A 116 2.67 3.30 16.68
C ARG A 116 4.14 2.91 16.83
N HIS A 117 4.85 2.69 15.73
CA HIS A 117 6.26 2.29 15.71
C HIS A 117 7.23 3.47 15.60
N SER A 118 6.73 4.73 15.68
CA SER A 118 7.55 5.94 15.54
C SER A 118 8.38 6.00 14.25
N VAL A 119 7.83 5.47 13.15
CA VAL A 119 8.43 5.48 11.81
C VAL A 119 7.84 6.63 11.02
N THR A 120 8.69 7.41 10.34
CA THR A 120 8.20 8.49 9.47
C THR A 120 7.47 7.91 8.25
N SER A 121 6.25 8.35 8.02
CA SER A 121 5.42 7.97 6.88
C SER A 121 5.19 9.13 5.90
N VAL A 122 5.00 8.79 4.63
CA VAL A 122 4.63 9.70 3.56
C VAL A 122 3.46 9.08 2.81
N GLN A 123 2.39 9.84 2.63
CA GLN A 123 1.29 9.48 1.75
C GLN A 123 1.39 10.30 0.46
N LEU A 124 1.45 9.61 -0.68
CA LEU A 124 1.46 10.26 -1.98
C LEU A 124 0.02 10.48 -2.44
N VAL A 125 -0.41 11.74 -2.39
CA VAL A 125 -1.74 12.16 -2.85
C VAL A 125 -1.70 12.38 -4.36
N GLU A 126 -2.64 11.76 -5.08
CA GLU A 126 -2.81 11.98 -6.51
C GLU A 126 -3.40 13.38 -6.75
N ALA A 127 -2.86 14.13 -7.71
CA ALA A 127 -3.44 15.40 -8.10
C ALA A 127 -4.78 15.17 -8.84
N TRP A 128 -5.88 15.24 -8.10
CA TRP A 128 -7.27 15.56 -8.47
C TRP A 128 -7.70 15.31 -9.94
N GLN A 129 -8.51 14.28 -10.14
CA GLN A 129 -9.82 14.53 -10.77
C GLN A 129 -10.86 14.60 -9.65
N ALA A 130 -11.15 15.81 -9.19
CA ALA A 130 -12.42 16.07 -8.51
C ALA A 130 -13.54 15.62 -9.47
N TRP A 131 -14.22 14.53 -9.14
CA TRP A 131 -15.44 14.16 -9.84
C TRP A 131 -16.55 15.08 -9.33
N TYR A 132 -16.85 16.14 -10.09
CA TYR A 132 -18.04 16.95 -9.86
C TYR A 132 -19.23 16.23 -10.50
N PRO A 133 -20.24 15.77 -9.73
CA PRO A 133 -21.50 15.34 -10.33
C PRO A 133 -22.18 16.54 -10.99
N ARG A 134 -22.69 16.34 -12.22
CA ARG A 134 -23.61 17.30 -12.86
C ARG A 134 -24.93 17.36 -12.12
#